data_AF-A0A9K3K4U3-F1
#
_entry.id   AF-A0A9K3K4U3-F1
#
_cell.length_a   1.000
_cell.length_b   1.000
_cell.length_c   1.000
_cell.angle_alpha   90.00
_cell.angle_beta   90.00
_cell.angle_gamma   90.00
#
_symmetry.space_group_name_H-M   'P 1'
#
loop_
_entity.id
_entity.type
_entity.pdbx_description
1 polymer ?
#
loop_
_entity_poly.entity_id
_entity_poly.type
_entity_poly.pdbx_seq_one_letter_code
_entity_poly.pdbx_strand_id
1 'polypeptide(L)'
;MVTNICSDVDGEPLNLEETYNIPENFLFPIDGLFPIDRNISNPPTKDRSSISIRFRKYQTSQWDDRFKEILLFQQKYGHLLVPHSYPPNPKLSQWVKRQRNQYKRKQKGHHSTLTDEREKLLLEAEFILDSHRAVWQTRFATLKAFYLANGHCRIPSQFEEGSLHVWMKHQRRHHSLLMKGEKSPMTNERIAALNSIGFDWNPRNLLRPNKT
;
A
#
# COMPACT_ATOMS: atom_id res chain seq x y z
N MET A 1 27.88 -56.95 21.05
CA MET A 1 26.45 -57.15 20.75
C MET A 1 25.83 -55.76 20.74
N VAL A 2 25.64 -55.07 19.59
CA VAL A 2 24.45 -55.13 18.68
C VAL A 2 23.14 -55.26 19.48
N THR A 3 22.10 -54.41 19.35
CA THR A 3 21.61 -53.47 18.31
C THR A 3 20.74 -52.37 19.01
N ASN A 4 20.64 -51.11 18.59
CA ASN A 4 19.90 -50.53 17.43
C ASN A 4 18.37 -50.86 17.53
N ILE A 5 17.35 -50.00 17.29
CA ILE A 5 17.09 -48.93 16.29
C ILE A 5 15.81 -48.10 16.65
N CYS A 6 15.77 -46.82 16.21
CA CYS A 6 14.64 -45.99 15.67
C CYS A 6 13.46 -45.54 16.57
N SER A 7 12.84 -44.35 16.42
CA SER A 7 12.82 -43.43 15.26
C SER A 7 12.44 -41.97 15.62
N ASP A 8 13.16 -41.03 15.00
CA ASP A 8 12.81 -39.76 14.34
C ASP A 8 11.71 -38.83 14.89
N VAL A 9 12.10 -37.60 15.27
CA VAL A 9 11.67 -36.34 14.62
C VAL A 9 12.77 -35.28 14.85
N ASP A 10 13.62 -35.06 13.85
CA ASP A 10 14.60 -33.98 13.87
C ASP A 10 13.89 -32.63 13.75
N GLY A 11 14.05 -31.82 14.81
CA GLY A 11 13.75 -30.39 14.77
C GLY A 11 14.84 -29.67 13.98
N GLU A 12 14.60 -29.47 12.69
CA GLU A 12 15.38 -28.53 11.89
C GLU A 12 15.18 -27.10 12.40
N PRO A 13 16.25 -26.32 12.60
CA PRO A 13 16.14 -24.91 12.94
C PRO A 13 15.57 -24.13 11.74
N LEU A 14 14.50 -23.36 11.96
CA LEU A 14 13.95 -22.42 10.99
C LEU A 14 15.05 -21.46 10.52
N ASN A 15 15.58 -21.76 9.34
CA ASN A 15 16.58 -21.00 8.64
C ASN A 15 15.94 -19.70 8.11
N LEU A 16 16.40 -18.56 8.62
CA LEU A 16 15.97 -17.21 8.21
C LEU A 16 16.54 -16.77 6.85
N GLU A 17 17.07 -17.69 6.04
CA GLU A 17 17.49 -17.47 4.65
C GLU A 17 16.57 -18.11 3.59
N GLU A 18 15.28 -18.33 3.89
CA GLU A 18 14.28 -18.39 2.81
C GLU A 18 14.03 -16.97 2.29
N THR A 19 15.05 -16.48 1.58
CA THR A 19 14.95 -15.38 0.64
C THR A 19 13.79 -15.69 -0.30
N TYR A 20 12.83 -14.77 -0.37
CA TYR A 20 11.76 -14.79 -1.35
C TYR A 20 12.39 -14.84 -2.73
N ASN A 21 12.51 -16.05 -3.27
CA ASN A 21 13.04 -16.33 -4.59
C ASN A 21 11.99 -15.80 -5.58
N ILE A 22 12.15 -14.54 -5.96
CA ILE A 22 11.39 -13.93 -7.05
C ILE A 22 11.82 -14.70 -8.31
N PRO A 23 10.90 -15.42 -9.00
CA PRO A 23 11.25 -16.16 -10.21
C PRO A 23 11.94 -15.21 -11.21
N GLU A 24 12.99 -15.66 -11.93
CA GLU A 24 13.71 -14.82 -12.91
C GLU A 24 12.79 -14.15 -13.96
N ASN A 25 11.58 -14.69 -14.16
CA ASN A 25 10.53 -14.09 -14.99
C ASN A 25 9.92 -12.78 -14.44
N PHE A 26 10.23 -12.40 -13.20
CA PHE A 26 9.83 -11.15 -12.55
C PHE A 26 10.98 -10.13 -12.48
N LEU A 27 12.18 -10.49 -12.94
CA LEU A 27 13.27 -9.54 -13.18
C LEU A 27 12.99 -8.88 -14.55
N PHE A 28 12.16 -7.83 -14.57
CA PHE A 28 11.96 -7.07 -15.80
C PHE A 28 13.29 -6.47 -16.26
N PRO A 29 13.79 -6.79 -17.48
CA PRO A 29 14.97 -6.15 -18.02
C PRO A 29 14.67 -4.67 -18.22
N ILE A 30 15.30 -3.81 -17.42
CA ILE A 30 15.08 -2.36 -17.46
C ILE A 30 15.58 -1.73 -18.78
N ASP A 31 16.32 -2.50 -19.59
CA ASP A 31 16.97 -2.04 -20.82
C ASP A 31 16.11 -2.22 -22.10
N GLY A 32 14.89 -2.75 -22.00
CA GLY A 32 14.08 -3.11 -23.18
C GLY A 32 12.81 -2.29 -23.45
N LEU A 33 12.37 -1.42 -22.54
CA LEU A 33 11.03 -0.80 -22.63
C LEU A 33 10.98 0.52 -23.43
N PHE A 34 12.09 0.98 -24.00
CA PHE A 34 12.12 2.19 -24.83
C PHE A 34 13.14 2.03 -25.98
N PRO A 35 12.70 2.03 -27.26
CA PRO A 35 13.64 2.09 -28.38
C PRO A 35 14.45 3.39 -28.33
N ILE A 36 15.79 3.28 -28.28
CA ILE A 36 16.71 4.41 -28.42
C ILE A 36 17.03 4.56 -29.91
N ASP A 37 16.33 5.44 -30.62
CA ASP A 37 16.76 5.86 -31.97
C ASP A 37 17.98 6.77 -31.87
N ARG A 38 19.17 6.18 -32.05
CA ARG A 38 20.43 6.90 -32.29
C ARG A 38 20.58 7.19 -33.78
N ASN A 39 19.91 8.22 -34.30
CA ASN A 39 20.42 8.95 -35.45
C ASN A 39 19.73 10.31 -35.60
N ILE A 40 20.44 11.39 -35.27
CA ILE A 40 20.05 12.76 -35.63
C ILE A 40 21.19 13.35 -36.46
N SER A 41 20.97 13.42 -37.77
CA SER A 41 21.59 14.37 -38.69
C SER A 41 20.45 15.11 -39.44
N ASN A 42 20.47 16.45 -39.42
CA ASN A 42 19.42 17.35 -39.93
C ASN A 42 19.56 17.64 -41.46
N PRO A 43 18.78 18.59 -42.05
CA PRO A 43 17.49 18.52 -42.77
C PRO A 43 17.70 18.84 -44.29
N PRO A 44 16.75 19.31 -45.16
CA PRO A 44 15.29 19.51 -45.07
C PRO A 44 14.50 18.89 -46.25
N THR A 45 13.17 18.84 -46.17
CA THR A 45 12.29 19.20 -47.31
C THR A 45 10.87 19.50 -46.82
N LYS A 46 10.28 20.53 -47.44
CA LYS A 46 8.91 21.00 -47.20
C LYS A 46 7.94 20.05 -47.88
N ASP A 47 7.13 19.34 -47.11
CA ASP A 47 5.85 18.86 -47.62
C ASP A 47 4.73 19.15 -46.61
N ARG A 48 3.66 19.70 -47.17
CA ARG A 48 2.54 20.37 -46.51
C ARG A 48 1.31 19.47 -46.62
N SER A 49 1.40 18.26 -46.07
CA SER A 49 0.24 17.35 -46.00
C SER A 49 0.46 16.25 -44.95
N SER A 50 0.47 16.62 -43.69
CA SER A 50 -0.03 15.74 -42.62
C SER A 50 -0.24 16.58 -41.37
N ILE A 51 -1.49 16.64 -40.92
CA ILE A 51 -1.84 17.16 -39.60
C ILE A 51 -1.36 16.10 -38.61
N SER A 52 -0.04 16.05 -38.38
CA SER A 52 0.55 15.15 -37.39
C SER A 52 0.32 15.77 -36.02
N ILE A 53 -0.55 15.08 -35.29
CA ILE A 53 -1.04 15.38 -33.96
C ILE A 53 0.18 15.50 -33.05
N ARG A 54 0.61 16.74 -32.78
CA ARG A 54 1.65 17.08 -31.80
C ARG A 54 1.17 16.77 -30.38
N PHE A 55 1.03 15.50 -30.04
CA PHE A 55 1.07 15.08 -28.64
C PHE A 55 2.51 15.26 -28.15
N ARG A 56 2.72 16.22 -27.24
CA ARG A 56 4.05 16.61 -26.74
C ARG A 56 4.72 15.45 -25.98
N LYS A 57 5.71 14.81 -26.61
CA LYS A 57 6.67 13.80 -26.10
C LYS A 57 7.17 14.02 -24.66
N TYR A 58 7.18 15.27 -24.18
CA TYR A 58 7.62 15.69 -22.84
C TYR A 58 6.66 15.34 -21.68
N GLN A 59 5.37 15.13 -21.92
CA GLN A 59 4.42 14.78 -20.84
C GLN A 59 4.37 13.27 -20.56
N THR A 60 4.71 12.44 -21.54
CA THR A 60 4.84 10.99 -21.36
C THR A 60 6.05 10.67 -20.50
N SER A 61 7.20 11.29 -20.79
CA SER A 61 8.45 11.04 -20.05
C SER A 61 8.33 11.31 -18.55
N GLN A 62 7.64 12.37 -18.14
CA GLN A 62 7.48 12.67 -16.72
C GLN A 62 6.65 11.62 -15.96
N TRP A 63 5.64 11.02 -16.60
CA TRP A 63 4.88 9.96 -15.95
C TRP A 63 5.74 8.71 -15.79
N ASP A 64 6.47 8.33 -16.84
CA ASP A 64 7.36 7.17 -16.85
C ASP A 64 8.48 7.32 -15.80
N ASP A 65 9.07 8.51 -15.69
CA ASP A 65 10.09 8.80 -14.67
C ASP A 65 9.53 8.65 -13.25
N ARG A 66 8.32 9.17 -12.99
CA ARG A 66 7.68 8.99 -11.67
C ARG A 66 7.28 7.55 -11.42
N PHE A 67 6.91 6.80 -12.46
CA PHE A 67 6.61 5.39 -12.35
C PHE A 67 7.87 4.59 -11.98
N LYS A 68 9.01 4.85 -12.63
CA LYS A 68 10.30 4.26 -12.24
C LYS A 68 10.66 4.56 -10.79
N GLU A 69 10.47 5.81 -10.34
CA GLU A 69 10.70 6.17 -8.93
C GLU A 69 9.79 5.42 -7.95
N ILE A 70 8.55 5.09 -8.32
CA ILE A 70 7.66 4.32 -7.46
C ILE A 70 8.15 2.88 -7.30
N LEU A 71 8.72 2.30 -8.36
CA LEU A 71 9.30 0.95 -8.32
C LEU A 71 10.58 0.92 -7.48
N LEU A 72 11.42 1.94 -7.59
CA LEU A 72 12.58 2.10 -6.69
C LEU A 72 12.16 2.26 -5.23
N PHE A 73 11.06 2.98 -4.98
CA PHE A 73 10.49 3.07 -3.64
C PHE A 73 10.03 1.69 -3.14
N GLN A 74 9.37 0.89 -3.98
CA GLN A 74 8.98 -0.49 -3.64
C GLN A 74 10.19 -1.33 -3.28
N GLN A 75 11.23 -1.32 -4.12
CA GLN A 75 12.45 -2.07 -3.88
C GLN A 75 13.11 -1.68 -2.55
N LYS A 76 13.09 -0.40 -2.22
CA LYS A 76 13.72 0.12 -0.99
C LYS A 76 12.93 -0.20 0.29
N TYR A 77 11.60 -0.14 0.25
CA TYR A 77 10.76 -0.23 1.45
C TYR A 77 9.89 -1.49 1.52
N GLY A 78 9.92 -2.34 0.48
CA GLY A 78 9.08 -3.53 0.35
C GLY A 78 7.60 -3.25 0.12
N HIS A 79 7.18 -1.97 -0.02
CA HIS A 79 5.79 -1.59 -0.19
C HIS A 79 5.62 -0.29 -0.98
N LEU A 80 4.40 -0.04 -1.48
CA LEU A 80 4.05 1.18 -2.24
C LEU A 80 3.27 2.24 -1.45
N LEU A 81 3.26 2.15 -0.12
CA LEU A 81 2.69 3.14 0.77
C LEU A 81 3.58 4.38 0.90
N VAL A 82 3.67 5.17 -0.17
CA VAL A 82 4.38 6.46 -0.13
C VAL A 82 3.65 7.40 0.84
N PRO A 83 4.35 7.96 1.86
CA PRO A 83 3.79 8.92 2.78
C PRO A 83 3.22 10.17 2.09
N HIS A 84 2.22 10.79 2.70
CA HIS A 84 1.62 12.01 2.16
C HIS A 84 2.65 13.13 1.98
N SER A 85 3.51 13.30 2.99
CA SER A 85 4.73 14.10 2.91
C SER A 85 5.90 13.14 2.83
N TYR A 86 6.58 13.10 1.68
CA TYR A 86 7.80 12.32 1.49
C TYR A 86 8.96 13.30 1.19
N PRO A 87 9.63 13.82 2.23
CA PRO A 87 10.68 14.83 2.08
C PRO A 87 11.81 14.44 1.10
N PRO A 88 12.25 13.17 1.01
CA PRO A 88 13.27 12.78 0.04
C PRO A 88 12.83 12.97 -1.41
N ASN A 89 11.54 12.88 -1.71
CA ASN A 89 11.01 13.12 -3.05
C ASN A 89 9.56 13.65 -3.00
N PRO A 90 9.36 14.96 -2.79
CA PRO A 90 8.03 15.56 -2.69
C PRO A 90 7.25 15.49 -4.01
N LYS A 91 7.94 15.42 -5.15
CA LYS A 91 7.31 15.28 -6.48
C LYS A 91 6.65 13.91 -6.62
N LEU A 92 7.30 12.85 -6.10
CA LEU A 92 6.72 11.52 -6.07
C LEU A 92 5.45 11.46 -5.21
N SER A 93 5.46 12.04 -4.00
CA SER A 93 4.25 12.01 -3.15
C SER A 93 3.08 12.79 -3.78
N GLN A 94 3.35 13.91 -4.45
CA GLN A 94 2.35 14.64 -5.23
C GLN A 94 1.84 13.82 -6.42
N TRP A 95 2.73 13.14 -7.16
CA TRP A 95 2.34 12.28 -8.28
C TRP A 95 1.48 11.12 -7.82
N VAL A 96 1.84 10.44 -6.73
CA VAL A 96 1.05 9.36 -6.10
C VAL A 96 -0.36 9.86 -5.74
N LYS A 97 -0.46 11.03 -5.11
CA LYS A 97 -1.76 11.67 -4.81
C LYS A 97 -2.57 11.92 -6.07
N ARG A 98 -1.94 12.39 -7.16
CA ARG A 98 -2.59 12.61 -8.46
C ARG A 98 -3.08 11.29 -9.07
N GLN A 99 -2.29 10.22 -9.08
CA GLN A 99 -2.71 8.92 -9.62
C GLN A 99 -3.96 8.38 -8.90
N ARG A 100 -3.95 8.39 -7.56
CA ARG A 100 -5.11 7.97 -6.75
C ARG A 100 -6.37 8.78 -7.06
N ASN A 101 -6.23 10.10 -7.24
CA ASN A 101 -7.34 10.98 -7.59
C ASN A 101 -7.87 10.71 -9.00
N GLN A 102 -6.98 10.57 -9.99
CA GLN A 102 -7.37 10.30 -11.37
C GLN A 102 -8.03 8.93 -11.53
N TYR A 103 -7.56 7.91 -10.80
CA TYR A 103 -8.21 6.62 -10.74
C TYR A 103 -9.63 6.73 -10.16
N LYS A 104 -9.80 7.38 -9.00
CA LYS A 104 -11.12 7.59 -8.39
C LYS A 104 -12.09 8.36 -9.31
N ARG A 105 -11.59 9.32 -10.08
CA ARG A 105 -12.40 10.06 -11.06
C ARG A 105 -12.85 9.15 -12.20
N LYS A 106 -11.92 8.36 -12.76
CA LYS A 106 -12.19 7.40 -13.82
C LYS A 106 -13.24 6.36 -13.40
N GLN A 107 -13.11 5.81 -12.19
CA GLN A 107 -14.08 4.86 -11.61
C GLN A 107 -15.50 5.44 -11.42
N LYS A 108 -15.62 6.77 -11.33
CA LYS A 108 -16.91 7.47 -11.27
C LYS A 108 -17.45 7.85 -12.65
N GLY A 109 -16.80 7.43 -13.73
CA GLY A 109 -17.14 7.83 -15.10
C GLY A 109 -16.81 9.29 -15.44
N HIS A 110 -16.05 9.99 -14.59
CA HIS A 110 -15.60 11.35 -14.90
C HIS A 110 -14.37 11.34 -15.81
N HIS A 111 -14.19 12.41 -16.59
CA HIS A 111 -12.98 12.62 -17.37
C HIS A 111 -11.72 12.53 -16.48
N SER A 112 -10.75 11.74 -16.94
CA SER A 112 -9.50 11.46 -16.23
C SER A 112 -8.33 11.49 -17.22
N THR A 113 -7.16 11.93 -16.75
CA THR A 113 -5.91 11.88 -17.53
C THR A 113 -5.18 10.54 -17.37
N LEU A 114 -5.78 9.58 -16.65
CA LEU A 114 -5.24 8.24 -16.47
C LEU A 114 -5.70 7.35 -17.63
N THR A 115 -4.79 7.06 -18.56
CA THR A 115 -5.06 6.15 -19.69
C THR A 115 -5.20 4.70 -19.21
N ASP A 116 -5.78 3.83 -20.04
CA ASP A 116 -5.95 2.41 -19.71
C ASP A 116 -4.60 1.70 -19.55
N GLU A 117 -3.62 2.06 -20.37
CA GLU A 117 -2.26 1.49 -20.28
C GLU A 117 -1.59 1.86 -18.96
N ARG A 118 -1.72 3.13 -18.54
CA ARG A 118 -1.16 3.60 -17.26
C ARG A 118 -1.85 2.98 -16.06
N GLU A 119 -3.16 2.78 -16.14
CA GLU A 119 -3.91 2.06 -15.11
C GLU A 119 -3.44 0.62 -15.01
N LYS A 120 -3.30 -0.07 -16.15
CA LYS A 120 -2.78 -1.44 -16.21
C LYS A 120 -1.40 -1.55 -15.56
N LEU A 121 -0.47 -0.68 -15.92
CA LEU A 121 0.87 -0.64 -15.31
C LEU A 121 0.84 -0.41 -13.79
N LEU A 122 -0.04 0.45 -13.30
CA LEU A 122 -0.21 0.67 -11.86
C LEU A 122 -0.76 -0.58 -11.15
N LEU A 123 -1.74 -1.27 -11.77
CA LEU A 123 -2.32 -2.48 -11.20
C LEU A 123 -1.33 -3.65 -11.18
N GLU A 124 -0.57 -3.84 -12.26
CA GLU A 124 0.48 -4.87 -12.37
C GLU A 124 1.61 -4.63 -11.36
N ALA A 125 1.94 -3.37 -11.07
CA ALA A 125 2.91 -3.01 -10.03
C ALA A 125 2.34 -3.10 -8.60
N GLU A 126 1.12 -3.61 -8.41
CA GLU A 126 0.42 -3.67 -7.12
C GLU A 126 0.30 -2.29 -6.43
N PHE A 127 0.14 -1.23 -7.23
CA PHE A 127 0.06 0.12 -6.72
C PHE A 127 -1.14 0.32 -5.79
N ILE A 128 -0.87 0.89 -4.61
CA ILE A 128 -1.89 1.07 -3.59
C ILE A 128 -2.76 2.30 -3.93
N LEU A 129 -3.88 2.02 -4.60
CA LEU A 129 -4.88 2.99 -5.04
C LEU A 129 -5.71 3.56 -3.87
N ASP A 130 -6.05 2.73 -2.89
CA ASP A 130 -6.70 3.16 -1.65
C ASP A 130 -5.76 3.10 -0.45
N SER A 131 -5.01 4.19 -0.27
CA SER A 131 -4.11 4.32 0.88
C SER A 131 -4.83 4.34 2.23
N HIS A 132 -6.08 4.81 2.29
CA HIS A 132 -6.81 4.84 3.55
C HIS A 132 -7.21 3.43 3.97
N ARG A 133 -7.62 2.58 3.01
CA ARG A 133 -7.88 1.16 3.26
C ARG A 133 -6.60 0.44 3.67
N ALA A 134 -5.51 0.60 2.92
CA ALA A 134 -4.25 -0.07 3.19
C ALA A 134 -3.67 0.33 4.56
N VAL A 135 -3.61 1.62 4.90
CA VAL A 135 -3.16 2.08 6.22
C VAL A 135 -4.03 1.51 7.34
N TRP A 136 -5.35 1.45 7.14
CA TRP A 136 -6.24 0.83 8.12
C TRP A 136 -5.94 -0.66 8.30
N GLN A 137 -5.74 -1.39 7.21
CA GLN A 137 -5.41 -2.82 7.22
C GLN A 137 -4.08 -3.09 7.92
N THR A 138 -3.03 -2.31 7.64
CA THR A 138 -1.74 -2.42 8.34
C THR A 138 -1.90 -2.24 9.85
N ARG A 139 -2.60 -1.17 10.29
CA ARG A 139 -2.83 -0.91 11.71
C ARG A 139 -3.65 -1.99 12.39
N PHE A 140 -4.67 -2.50 11.69
CA PHE A 140 -5.48 -3.60 12.16
C PHE A 140 -4.65 -4.89 12.29
N ALA A 141 -3.80 -5.19 11.31
CA ALA A 141 -2.90 -6.34 11.36
C ALA A 141 -1.95 -6.26 12.56
N THR A 142 -1.37 -5.08 12.82
CA THR A 142 -0.52 -4.88 14.01
C THR A 142 -1.31 -5.11 15.30
N LEU A 143 -2.51 -4.55 15.42
CA LEU A 143 -3.36 -4.76 16.59
C LEU A 143 -3.77 -6.23 16.76
N LYS A 144 -4.08 -6.93 15.66
CA LYS A 144 -4.41 -8.35 15.66
C LYS A 144 -3.22 -9.20 16.11
N ALA A 145 -2.01 -8.91 15.63
CA ALA A 145 -0.79 -9.58 16.08
C ALA A 145 -0.57 -9.38 17.58
N PHE A 146 -0.76 -8.15 18.08
CA PHE A 146 -0.69 -7.87 19.52
C PHE A 146 -1.74 -8.67 20.32
N TYR A 147 -2.99 -8.72 19.84
CA TYR A 147 -4.04 -9.51 20.47
C TYR A 147 -3.70 -11.01 20.51
N LEU A 148 -3.19 -11.58 19.41
CA LEU A 148 -2.79 -12.99 19.38
C LEU A 148 -1.66 -13.30 20.37
N ALA A 149 -0.74 -12.36 20.57
CA ALA A 149 0.36 -12.53 21.52
C ALA A 149 -0.05 -12.34 23.00
N ASN A 150 -1.05 -11.50 23.29
CA ASN A 150 -1.36 -11.07 24.67
C ASN A 150 -2.77 -11.47 25.16
N GLY A 151 -3.63 -11.97 24.28
CA GLY A 151 -5.04 -12.27 24.58
C GLY A 151 -5.93 -11.03 24.76
N HIS A 152 -5.40 -9.81 24.60
CA HIS A 152 -6.16 -8.58 24.75
C HIS A 152 -5.65 -7.43 23.89
N CYS A 153 -6.50 -6.44 23.63
CA CYS A 153 -6.16 -5.22 22.88
C CYS A 153 -5.68 -4.05 23.77
N ARG A 154 -5.26 -4.30 25.02
CA ARG A 154 -4.76 -3.25 25.94
C ARG A 154 -3.27 -3.01 25.70
N ILE A 155 -2.97 -2.00 24.89
CA ILE A 155 -1.60 -1.68 24.51
C ILE A 155 -0.90 -0.85 25.62
N PRO A 156 0.29 -1.25 26.10
CA PRO A 156 1.11 -0.47 27.03
C PRO A 156 1.47 0.91 26.49
N SER A 157 1.66 1.91 27.35
CA SER A 157 2.03 3.27 26.94
C SER A 157 3.39 3.35 26.24
N GLN A 158 4.30 2.42 26.56
CA GLN A 158 5.66 2.32 26.00
C GLN A 158 5.71 1.53 24.69
N PHE A 159 4.57 1.05 24.19
CA PHE A 159 4.54 0.36 22.91
C PHE A 159 4.99 1.34 21.82
N GLU A 160 6.14 1.03 21.19
CA GLU A 160 6.88 1.94 20.29
C GLU A 160 6.03 2.49 19.14
N GLU A 161 4.91 1.84 18.85
CA GLU A 161 3.93 2.27 17.88
C GLU A 161 2.88 3.23 18.47
N GLY A 162 3.28 4.31 19.15
CA GLY A 162 2.36 5.29 19.79
C GLY A 162 1.25 5.86 18.88
N SER A 163 1.41 5.72 17.56
CA SER A 163 0.36 5.97 16.56
C SER A 163 -0.87 5.04 16.67
N LEU A 164 -0.73 3.85 17.24
CA LEU A 164 -1.79 2.84 17.32
C LEU A 164 -2.83 3.20 18.38
N HIS A 165 -2.46 3.76 19.54
CA HIS A 165 -3.43 4.29 20.51
C HIS A 165 -4.30 5.40 19.93
N VAL A 166 -3.68 6.33 19.18
CA VAL A 166 -4.39 7.41 18.49
C VAL A 166 -5.34 6.82 17.45
N TRP A 167 -4.89 5.82 16.68
CA TRP A 167 -5.72 5.12 15.71
C TRP A 167 -6.91 4.42 16.36
N MET A 168 -6.72 3.69 17.46
CA MET A 168 -7.80 3.05 18.23
C MET A 168 -8.80 4.08 18.78
N LYS A 169 -8.31 5.22 19.29
CA LYS A 169 -9.16 6.33 19.74
C LYS A 169 -10.03 6.85 18.59
N HIS A 170 -9.47 6.98 17.39
CA HIS A 170 -10.24 7.35 16.20
C HIS A 170 -11.27 6.29 15.83
N GLN A 171 -10.94 4.98 15.92
CA GLN A 171 -11.94 3.92 15.67
C GLN A 171 -13.12 4.06 16.63
N ARG A 172 -12.88 4.23 17.93
CA ARG A 172 -13.93 4.43 18.94
C ARG A 172 -14.78 5.66 18.66
N ARG A 173 -14.16 6.78 18.32
CA ARG A 173 -14.88 8.01 17.93
C ARG A 173 -15.78 7.76 16.72
N HIS A 174 -15.24 7.16 15.66
CA HIS A 174 -16.00 6.92 14.42
C HIS A 174 -17.11 5.90 14.59
N HIS A 175 -16.93 4.89 15.43
CA HIS A 175 -18.01 3.98 15.81
C HIS A 175 -19.10 4.71 16.61
N SER A 176 -18.74 5.53 17.59
CA SER A 176 -19.71 6.32 18.35
C SER A 176 -20.51 7.28 17.46
N LEU A 177 -19.88 7.92 16.48
CA LEU A 177 -20.58 8.76 15.49
C LEU A 177 -21.56 7.92 14.66
N LEU A 178 -21.15 6.74 14.19
CA LEU A 178 -22.02 5.84 13.44
C LEU A 178 -23.25 5.41 14.26
N MET A 179 -23.05 5.03 15.53
CA MET A 179 -24.15 4.64 16.43
C MET A 179 -25.14 5.78 16.72
N LYS A 180 -24.71 7.04 16.56
CA LYS A 180 -25.57 8.23 16.67
C LYS A 180 -26.26 8.60 15.36
N GLY A 181 -26.03 7.86 14.27
CA GLY A 181 -26.52 8.20 12.94
C GLY A 181 -25.76 9.36 12.27
N GLU A 182 -24.60 9.75 12.82
CA GLU A 182 -23.78 10.81 12.25
C GLU A 182 -22.84 10.28 11.16
N LYS A 183 -22.34 11.19 10.30
CA LYS A 183 -21.42 10.84 9.23
C LYS A 183 -20.11 10.26 9.78
N SER A 184 -19.79 9.05 9.36
CA SER A 184 -18.60 8.32 9.81
C SER A 184 -17.97 7.54 8.65
N PRO A 185 -16.62 7.46 8.59
CA PRO A 185 -15.90 6.55 7.69
C PRO A 185 -15.83 5.12 8.24
N MET A 186 -16.49 4.82 9.36
CA MET A 186 -16.60 3.47 9.90
C MET A 186 -17.51 2.62 8.99
N THR A 187 -17.07 1.41 8.66
CA THR A 187 -17.83 0.45 7.85
C THR A 187 -18.14 -0.80 8.66
N ASN A 188 -19.18 -1.54 8.28
CA ASN A 188 -19.54 -2.80 8.93
C ASN A 188 -18.39 -3.82 8.90
N GLU A 189 -17.62 -3.85 7.80
CA GLU A 189 -16.41 -4.69 7.69
C GLU A 189 -15.36 -4.34 8.76
N ARG A 190 -15.09 -3.05 8.97
CA ARG A 190 -14.14 -2.59 9.99
C ARG A 190 -14.61 -2.93 11.40
N ILE A 191 -15.92 -2.82 11.64
CA ILE A 191 -16.52 -3.18 12.92
C ILE A 191 -16.39 -4.69 13.16
N ALA A 192 -16.75 -5.51 12.18
CA ALA A 192 -16.65 -6.96 12.27
C ALA A 192 -15.21 -7.42 12.53
N ALA A 193 -14.24 -6.84 11.82
CA ALA A 193 -12.82 -7.11 12.01
C ALA A 193 -12.33 -6.73 13.43
N LEU A 194 -12.72 -5.57 13.95
CA LEU A 194 -12.36 -5.17 15.32
C LEU A 194 -13.05 -6.05 16.37
N ASN A 195 -14.32 -6.40 16.16
CA ASN A 195 -15.06 -7.31 17.05
C ASN A 195 -14.42 -8.70 17.10
N SER A 196 -13.87 -9.21 16.00
CA SER A 196 -13.27 -10.55 15.95
C SER A 196 -12.00 -10.68 16.82
N ILE A 197 -11.40 -9.58 17.25
CA ILE A 197 -10.24 -9.56 18.15
C ILE A 197 -10.60 -9.03 19.56
N GLY A 198 -11.89 -9.01 19.90
CA GLY A 198 -12.38 -8.52 21.20
C GLY A 198 -12.07 -7.04 21.44
N PHE A 199 -12.08 -6.22 20.38
CA PHE A 199 -11.79 -4.79 20.51
C PHE A 199 -12.85 -4.09 21.35
N ASP A 200 -12.42 -3.46 22.44
CA ASP A 200 -13.31 -2.71 23.31
C ASP A 200 -13.57 -1.28 22.79
N TRP A 201 -14.83 -1.05 22.42
CA TRP A 201 -15.36 0.22 21.97
C TRP A 201 -15.53 1.24 23.10
N ASN A 202 -15.67 0.80 24.35
CA ASN A 202 -15.83 1.67 25.54
C ASN A 202 -14.96 1.21 26.73
N PRO A 203 -13.66 1.52 26.72
CA PRO A 203 -12.72 1.14 27.79
C PRO A 203 -13.03 1.77 29.16
N ARG A 204 -13.89 2.82 29.23
CA ARG A 204 -14.27 3.41 30.51
C ARG A 204 -15.17 2.48 31.33
N ASN A 205 -15.90 1.58 30.67
CA ASN A 205 -16.76 0.61 31.35
C ASN A 205 -15.93 -0.46 32.08
N LEU A 206 -14.68 -0.71 31.64
CA LEU A 206 -13.79 -1.68 32.28
C LEU A 206 -13.06 -1.12 33.52
N LEU A 207 -13.00 0.20 33.68
CA LEU A 207 -12.30 0.86 34.80
C LEU A 207 -13.20 1.08 36.03
N ARG A 208 -14.50 0.83 35.89
CA ARG A 208 -15.46 0.87 37.00
C ARG A 208 -16.04 -0.53 37.14
N PRO A 209 -15.44 -1.44 37.92
CA PRO A 209 -16.15 -2.64 38.34
C PRO A 209 -17.44 -2.17 39.02
N ASN A 210 -18.57 -2.74 38.62
CA ASN A 210 -19.86 -2.48 39.26
C ASN A 210 -19.68 -2.68 40.76
N LYS A 211 -19.83 -1.60 41.54
CA LYS A 211 -20.06 -1.72 42.98
C LYS A 211 -21.46 -2.30 43.14
N THR A 212 -21.56 -3.62 43.12
CA THR A 212 -22.67 -4.35 43.75
C THR A 212 -22.40 -4.46 45.23
#